data_AF-A0A7V2NLY2-F1
#
_entry.id   AF-A0A7V2NLY2-F1
#
_cell.length_a   1.000
_cell.length_b   1.000
_cell.length_c   1.000
_cell.angle_alpha   90.00
_cell.angle_beta   90.00
_cell.angle_gamma   90.00
#
_symmetry.space_group_name_H-M   'P 1'
#
loop_
_entity.id
_entity.type
_entity.pdbx_description
1 polymer ?
#
loop_
_entity_poly.entity_id
_entity_poly.type
_entity_poly.pdbx_seq_one_letter_code
_entity_poly.pdbx_strand_id
1 'polypeptide(L)'
;MSKIWNFKGYVIDEGLKPHDANYKSDYYQYFFIVKRDSKHIFKYCIWLKKSIIEADEGMKQEMRTTGHKINQRLYELATARVKEKIVNREFTNKLLIVDDEDGETEVNLDEMKKKIR
;
A
#
# COMPACT_ATOMS: atom_id res chain seq x y z
N MET A 1 -10.53 0.64 10.16
CA MET A 1 -9.73 0.64 11.41
C MET A 1 -8.27 0.67 10.99
N SER A 2 -7.48 1.57 11.56
CA SER A 2 -6.02 1.49 11.43
C SER A 2 -5.49 0.39 12.35
N LYS A 3 -4.41 -0.27 11.94
CA LYS A 3 -3.73 -1.28 12.74
C LYS A 3 -2.30 -0.82 13.00
N ILE A 4 -1.82 -1.05 14.21
CA ILE A 4 -0.48 -0.63 14.63
C ILE A 4 0.31 -1.88 14.97
N TRP A 5 1.52 -1.99 14.42
CA TRP A 5 2.46 -3.05 14.74
C TRP A 5 3.90 -2.53 14.79
N ASN A 6 4.79 -3.32 15.38
CA ASN A 6 6.18 -2.93 15.62
C ASN A 6 7.14 -3.85 14.87
N PHE A 7 8.24 -3.30 14.37
CA PHE A 7 9.30 -4.07 13.73
C PHE A 7 10.65 -3.37 13.84
N LYS A 8 11.66 -4.04 14.39
CA LYS A 8 13.04 -3.54 14.53
C LYS A 8 13.16 -2.12 15.11
N GLY A 9 12.34 -1.80 16.11
CA GLY A 9 12.31 -0.48 16.76
C GLY A 9 11.54 0.60 16.00
N TYR A 10 10.85 0.24 14.91
CA TYR A 10 9.92 1.10 14.20
C TYR A 10 8.48 0.75 14.58
N VAL A 11 7.63 1.78 14.64
CA VAL A 11 6.18 1.68 14.78
C VAL A 11 5.57 1.87 13.40
N ILE A 12 4.76 0.93 12.96
CA ILE A 12 4.07 0.97 11.66
C ILE A 12 2.59 1.14 11.94
N ASP A 13 2.02 2.21 11.42
CA ASP A 13 0.61 2.58 11.49
C ASP A 13 0.02 2.43 10.10
N GLU A 14 -0.91 1.50 9.93
CA GLU A 14 -1.41 1.09 8.63
C GLU A 14 -2.93 1.24 8.52
N GLY A 15 -3.42 1.43 7.31
CA GLY A 15 -4.86 1.48 7.07
C GLY A 15 -5.24 1.70 5.63
N LEU A 16 -6.56 1.64 5.40
CA LEU A 16 -7.16 2.07 4.14
C LEU A 16 -7.09 3.58 4.03
N LYS A 17 -6.63 4.09 2.89
CA LYS A 17 -6.51 5.54 2.67
C LYS A 17 -7.90 6.19 2.82
N PRO A 18 -8.04 7.27 3.62
CA PRO A 18 -9.29 8.02 3.66
C PRO A 18 -9.65 8.52 2.25
N HIS A 19 -10.95 8.62 1.94
CA HIS A 19 -11.44 9.22 0.70
C HIS A 19 -11.09 10.72 0.70
N ASP A 20 -9.86 11.04 0.32
CA ASP A 20 -9.31 12.40 0.20
C ASP A 20 -9.13 12.80 -1.28
N ALA A 21 -8.59 13.99 -1.53
CA ALA A 21 -8.41 14.54 -2.88
C ALA A 21 -7.57 13.66 -3.84
N ASN A 22 -6.86 12.66 -3.33
CA ASN A 22 -6.02 11.73 -4.10
C ASN A 22 -6.50 10.29 -4.00
N TYR A 23 -7.77 10.11 -3.64
CA TYR A 23 -8.45 8.83 -3.69
C TYR A 23 -8.82 8.48 -5.14
N LYS A 24 -8.46 7.28 -5.55
CA LYS A 24 -8.81 6.68 -6.84
C LYS A 24 -9.82 5.58 -6.59
N SER A 25 -11.08 5.85 -6.94
CA SER A 25 -12.20 4.94 -6.67
C SER A 25 -12.13 3.61 -7.41
N ASP A 26 -11.38 3.56 -8.50
CA ASP A 26 -11.05 2.40 -9.30
C ASP A 26 -9.86 1.59 -8.72
N TYR A 27 -9.26 2.03 -7.60
CA TYR A 27 -8.18 1.33 -6.93
C TYR A 27 -8.55 0.93 -5.49
N TYR A 28 -8.02 -0.20 -5.05
CA TYR A 28 -7.82 -0.49 -3.64
C TYR A 28 -6.56 0.22 -3.16
N GLN A 29 -6.69 1.07 -2.15
CA GLN A 29 -5.60 1.90 -1.66
C GLN A 29 -5.32 1.61 -0.19
N TYR A 30 -4.11 1.14 0.10
CA TYR A 30 -3.61 0.89 1.45
C TYR A 30 -2.36 1.72 1.72
N PHE A 31 -2.18 2.17 2.95
CA PHE A 31 -1.03 2.97 3.35
C PHE A 31 -0.40 2.44 4.63
N PHE A 32 0.88 2.72 4.76
CA PHE A 32 1.70 2.46 5.93
C PHE A 32 2.45 3.75 6.25
N ILE A 33 2.40 4.16 7.50
CA ILE A 33 3.21 5.25 8.05
C ILE A 33 4.21 4.63 9.01
N VAL A 34 5.49 4.74 8.69
CA VAL A 34 6.57 4.21 9.52
C VAL A 34 7.13 5.33 10.38
N LYS A 35 7.15 5.11 11.69
CA LYS A 35 7.63 6.04 12.71
C LYS A 35 8.73 5.40 13.53
N ARG A 36 9.64 6.22 14.06
CA ARG A 36 10.63 5.83 15.07
C ARG A 36 10.82 6.98 16.04
N ASP A 37 10.81 6.70 17.34
CA ASP A 37 10.93 7.72 18.39
C ASP A 37 9.91 8.86 18.22
N SER A 38 8.68 8.50 17.86
CA SER A 38 7.58 9.42 17.50
C SER A 38 7.80 10.31 16.26
N LYS A 39 8.93 10.15 15.56
CA LYS A 39 9.21 10.85 14.30
C LYS A 39 8.76 10.03 13.11
N HIS A 40 8.14 10.69 12.14
CA HIS A 40 7.83 10.11 10.84
C HIS A 40 9.13 9.82 10.07
N ILE A 41 9.29 8.57 9.62
CA ILE A 41 10.45 8.15 8.82
C ILE A 41 10.09 8.12 7.35
N PHE A 42 9.10 7.32 6.95
CA PHE A 42 8.62 7.27 5.57
C PHE A 42 7.19 6.75 5.48
N LYS A 43 6.56 6.98 4.34
CA LYS A 43 5.26 6.41 3.95
C LYS A 43 5.47 5.38 2.85
N TYR A 44 4.68 4.33 2.92
CA TYR A 44 4.55 3.37 1.85
C TYR A 44 3.08 3.24 1.47
N CYS A 45 2.77 3.37 0.18
CA CYS A 45 1.42 3.21 -0.34
C CYS A 45 1.39 2.06 -1.34
N ILE A 46 0.26 1.35 -1.41
CA ILE A 46 -0.02 0.38 -2.46
C ILE A 46 -1.40 0.68 -3.05
N TRP A 47 -1.44 0.82 -4.37
CA TRP A 47 -2.63 1.05 -5.17
C TRP A 47 -2.81 -0.12 -6.12
N LEU A 48 -3.84 -0.94 -5.91
CA LEU A 48 -4.19 -2.04 -6.80
C LEU A 48 -5.44 -1.67 -7.60
N LYS A 49 -5.36 -1.68 -8.93
CA LYS A 49 -6.51 -1.41 -9.78
C LYS A 49 -7.54 -2.53 -9.64
N LYS A 50 -8.82 -2.16 -9.43
CA LYS A 50 -9.92 -3.11 -9.22
C LYS A 50 -10.10 -4.05 -10.41
N SER A 51 -9.86 -3.55 -11.63
CA SER A 51 -9.95 -4.34 -12.86
C SER A 51 -9.04 -5.56 -12.88
N ILE A 52 -7.87 -5.51 -12.23
CA ILE A 52 -6.98 -6.69 -12.12
C ILE A 52 -7.69 -7.83 -11.40
N ILE A 53 -8.38 -7.53 -10.30
CA ILE A 53 -9.15 -8.53 -9.55
C ILE A 53 -10.37 -8.98 -10.35
N GLU A 54 -11.00 -8.09 -11.11
CA GLU A 54 -12.19 -8.41 -11.91
C GLU A 54 -11.88 -9.23 -13.17
N ALA A 55 -10.66 -9.10 -13.70
CA ALA A 55 -10.16 -9.81 -14.87
C ALA A 55 -9.67 -11.23 -14.52
N ASP A 56 -9.20 -11.45 -13.30
CA ASP A 56 -8.82 -12.78 -12.81
C ASP A 56 -10.03 -13.47 -12.14
N GLU A 57 -10.64 -14.44 -12.84
CA GLU A 57 -11.82 -15.16 -12.32
C GLU A 57 -11.54 -15.89 -10.99
N GLY A 58 -10.30 -16.30 -10.73
CA GLY A 58 -9.89 -16.87 -9.45
C GLY A 58 -9.96 -15.82 -8.33
N MET A 59 -9.31 -14.67 -8.53
CA MET A 59 -9.35 -13.57 -7.57
C MET A 59 -10.76 -13.02 -7.38
N LYS A 60 -11.53 -12.87 -8.45
CA LYS A 60 -12.93 -12.43 -8.39
C LYS A 60 -13.79 -13.37 -7.57
N GLN A 61 -13.63 -14.68 -7.75
CA GLN A 61 -14.34 -15.69 -6.97
C GLN A 61 -13.88 -15.66 -5.49
N GLU A 62 -12.59 -15.52 -5.23
CA GLU A 62 -12.05 -15.38 -3.87
C GLU A 62 -12.57 -14.12 -3.15
N MET A 63 -12.68 -13.00 -3.87
CA MET A 63 -13.23 -11.75 -3.36
C MET A 63 -14.72 -11.90 -3.01
N ARG A 64 -15.50 -12.54 -3.88
CA ARG A 64 -16.93 -12.81 -3.63
C ARG A 64 -17.15 -13.77 -2.46
N THR A 65 -16.30 -14.78 -2.33
CA THR A 65 -16.48 -15.86 -1.35
C THR A 65 -16.01 -15.45 0.05
N THR A 66 -14.93 -14.67 0.14
CA THR A 66 -14.31 -14.37 1.43
C THR A 66 -14.06 -12.91 1.68
N GLY A 67 -13.91 -12.06 0.65
CA GLY A 67 -13.63 -10.62 0.72
C GLY A 67 -12.30 -10.23 1.40
N HIS A 68 -11.90 -10.97 2.42
CA HIS A 68 -10.76 -10.75 3.29
C HIS A 68 -9.45 -11.33 2.72
N LYS A 69 -9.49 -12.39 1.90
CA LYS A 69 -8.27 -13.07 1.43
C LYS A 69 -7.42 -12.23 0.47
N ILE A 70 -8.03 -11.51 -0.47
CA ILE A 70 -7.29 -10.60 -1.37
C ILE A 70 -6.71 -9.41 -0.60
N ASN A 71 -7.52 -8.83 0.28
CA ASN A 71 -7.06 -7.79 1.19
C ASN A 71 -5.88 -8.29 2.05
N GLN A 72 -5.92 -9.55 2.48
CA GLN A 72 -4.84 -10.19 3.22
C GLN A 72 -3.58 -10.41 2.37
N ARG A 73 -3.70 -10.89 1.12
CA ARG A 73 -2.55 -11.09 0.24
C ARG A 73 -1.85 -9.76 -0.09
N LEU A 74 -2.62 -8.71 -0.38
CA LEU A 74 -2.08 -7.37 -0.62
C LEU A 74 -1.45 -6.79 0.64
N TYR A 75 -2.09 -7.01 1.78
CA TYR A 75 -1.56 -6.64 3.07
C TYR A 75 -0.23 -7.35 3.36
N GLU A 76 -0.12 -8.65 3.09
CA GLU A 76 1.09 -9.45 3.28
C GLU A 76 2.23 -8.97 2.36
N LEU A 77 1.93 -8.76 1.08
CA LEU A 77 2.88 -8.20 0.10
C LEU A 77 3.40 -6.83 0.54
N ALA A 78 2.49 -5.92 0.89
CA ALA A 78 2.87 -4.58 1.28
C ALA A 78 3.63 -4.57 2.62
N THR A 79 3.23 -5.41 3.58
CA THR A 79 3.95 -5.61 4.84
C THR A 79 5.37 -6.13 4.61
N ALA A 80 5.55 -7.11 3.71
CA ALA A 80 6.87 -7.63 3.37
C ALA A 80 7.76 -6.52 2.80
N ARG A 81 7.26 -5.73 1.85
CA ARG A 81 7.99 -4.60 1.26
C ARG A 81 8.33 -3.52 2.28
N VAL A 82 7.43 -3.17 3.22
CA VAL A 82 7.75 -2.24 4.31
C VAL A 82 8.90 -2.77 5.17
N LYS A 83 8.88 -4.06 5.52
CA LYS A 83 9.96 -4.67 6.29
C LYS A 83 11.28 -4.66 5.54
N GLU A 84 11.28 -5.00 4.24
CA GLU A 84 12.47 -4.94 3.39
C GLU A 84 13.07 -3.53 3.33
N LYS A 85 12.24 -2.50 3.14
CA LYS A 85 12.70 -1.10 3.14
C LYS A 85 13.32 -0.70 4.48
N ILE A 86 12.75 -1.14 5.59
CA ILE A 86 13.34 -0.95 6.94
C ILE A 86 14.70 -1.64 7.05
N VAL A 87 14.82 -2.89 6.57
CA VAL A 87 16.07 -3.67 6.60
C VAL A 87 17.15 -3.02 5.74
N ASN A 88 16.79 -2.59 4.53
CA ASN A 88 17.70 -1.98 3.56
C ASN A 88 17.97 -0.49 3.84
N ARG A 89 17.33 0.08 4.87
CA ARG A 89 17.41 1.51 5.23
C ARG A 89 16.99 2.45 4.09
N GLU A 90 16.03 2.02 3.29
CA GLU A 90 15.43 2.79 2.21
C GLU A 90 14.23 3.58 2.75
N PHE A 91 14.45 4.85 3.09
CA PHE A 91 13.45 5.69 3.79
C PHE A 91 12.83 6.78 2.91
N THR A 92 12.75 6.53 1.61
CA THR A 92 12.02 7.39 0.68
C THR A 92 10.53 7.09 0.72
N ASN A 93 9.67 8.10 0.54
CA ASN A 93 8.24 7.86 0.42
C ASN A 93 7.97 7.15 -0.91
N LYS A 94 7.30 5.99 -0.88
CA LYS A 94 7.08 5.17 -2.08
C LYS A 94 5.62 4.81 -2.25
N LEU A 95 5.20 4.71 -3.51
CA LEU A 95 3.91 4.19 -3.91
C LEU A 95 4.13 3.04 -4.90
N LEU A 96 3.62 1.88 -4.56
CA LEU A 96 3.48 0.76 -5.49
C LEU A 96 2.14 0.87 -6.20
N ILE A 97 2.16 1.01 -7.51
CA ILE A 97 1.00 0.95 -8.38
C ILE A 97 1.00 -0.45 -9.00
N VAL A 98 -0.13 -1.12 -8.89
CA VAL A 98 -0.38 -2.40 -9.56
C VAL A 98 -1.57 -2.16 -10.49
N ASP A 99 -1.32 -2.15 -11.80
CA ASP A 99 -2.35 -1.93 -12.83
C ASP A 99 -2.22 -2.91 -14.00
N ASP A 100 -3.20 -2.89 -14.91
CA ASP A 100 -3.29 -3.83 -16.03
C ASP A 100 -2.27 -3.52 -17.15
N GLU A 101 -1.73 -2.30 -17.20
CA GLU A 101 -0.92 -1.81 -18.33
C GLU A 101 0.58 -2.01 -18.07
N ASP A 102 1.05 -1.59 -16.90
CA ASP A 102 2.46 -1.58 -16.51
C ASP A 102 2.79 -2.64 -15.44
N GLY A 103 1.78 -3.37 -14.93
CA GLY A 103 1.97 -4.36 -13.87
C GLY A 103 2.35 -3.71 -12.54
N GLU A 104 3.46 -4.15 -11.92
CA GLU A 104 3.96 -3.57 -10.66
C GLU A 104 4.98 -2.44 -10.92
N THR A 105 4.60 -1.19 -10.66
CA THR A 105 5.47 -0.02 -10.76
C THR A 105 5.63 0.67 -9.41
N GLU A 106 6.87 0.86 -8.95
CA GLU A 106 7.14 1.60 -7.72
C GLU A 106 7.64 3.01 -8.02
N VAL A 107 6.89 4.03 -7.58
CA VAL A 107 7.19 5.44 -7.79
C VAL A 107 7.60 6.12 -6.49
N ASN A 108 8.49 7.10 -6.59
CA ASN A 108 8.88 7.94 -5.46
C ASN A 108 7.86 9.08 -5.27
N LEU A 109 7.15 9.05 -4.15
CA LEU A 109 6.13 10.05 -3.82
C LEU A 109 6.74 11.44 -3.65
N ASP A 110 8.00 11.55 -3.23
CA ASP A 110 8.69 12.84 -3.08
C ASP A 110 9.04 13.49 -4.43
N GLU A 111 9.14 12.67 -5.49
CA GLU A 111 9.44 13.11 -6.86
C GLU A 111 8.19 13.39 -7.69
N MET A 112 7.01 12.97 -7.23
CA MET A 112 5.70 13.23 -7.85
C MET A 112 5.24 14.70 -7.70
N LYS A 113 6.15 15.68 -7.77
CA LYS A 113 5.95 17.14 -7.58
C LYS A 113 4.85 17.82 -8.43
N LYS A 114 4.01 17.10 -9.17
CA LYS A 114 2.81 17.67 -9.80
C LYS A 114 1.53 17.00 -9.28
N LYS A 115 0.86 17.78 -8.42
CA LYS A 115 -0.54 17.69 -7.98
C LYS A 115 -0.89 16.50 -7.08
N ILE A 116 -0.40 16.59 -5.84
CA ILE A 116 -1.21 16.22 -4.66
C ILE A 116 -1.64 17.58 -4.08
N ARG A 117 -2.83 18.05 -4.48
CA ARG A 117 -3.46 19.25 -3.89
C ARG A 117 -4.78 18.83 -3.27
#